data_AF-A0A6M3IYR6-F1
#
_entry.id   AF-A0A6M3IYR6-F1
#
_cell.length_a   1.000
_cell.length_b   1.000
_cell.length_c   1.000
_cell.angle_alpha   90.00
_cell.angle_beta   90.00
_cell.angle_gamma   90.00
#
_symmetry.space_group_name_H-M   'P 1'
#
loop_
_entity.id
_entity.type
_entity.pdbx_description
1 polymer ?
#
loop_
_entity_poly.entity_id
_entity_poly.type
_entity_poly.pdbx_seq_one_letter_code
_entity_poly.pdbx_strand_id
1 'polypeptide(L)'
;MGQEERIDREQSELVADKFQTLTATGTLDVWDLVTNVDSSGAAVTVTLPAVEKARGKIYTITAETVGNNITITDAGDDTIFTDSVLDTADDYSVLFSNGTRWFELAAEKA
;
A
#
# COMPACT_ATOMS: atom_id res chain seq x y z
N MET A 1 -29.47 21.68 8.29
CA MET A 1 -28.75 21.18 7.10
C MET A 1 -27.27 21.53 7.25
N GLY A 2 -26.56 20.92 8.20
CA GLY A 2 -25.18 21.36 8.54
C GLY A 2 -24.54 20.70 9.76
N GLN A 3 -25.27 19.85 10.50
CA GLN A 3 -24.67 18.95 11.49
C GLN A 3 -24.47 17.55 10.94
N GLU A 4 -25.37 17.05 10.11
CA GLU A 4 -25.25 15.74 9.44
C GLU A 4 -24.04 15.69 8.50
N GLU A 5 -23.84 16.71 7.66
CA GLU A 5 -22.70 16.80 6.73
C GLU A 5 -21.33 16.92 7.44
N ARG A 6 -21.31 17.45 8.67
CA ARG A 6 -20.10 17.50 9.51
C ARG A 6 -19.79 16.14 10.12
N ILE A 7 -20.82 15.45 10.61
CA ILE A 7 -20.71 14.10 11.18
C ILE A 7 -20.28 13.12 10.08
N ASP A 8 -20.81 13.21 8.87
CA ASP A 8 -20.44 12.33 7.76
C ASP A 8 -18.98 12.52 7.33
N ARG A 9 -18.45 13.74 7.37
CA ARG A 9 -17.02 14.00 7.11
C ARG A 9 -16.12 13.44 8.19
N GLU A 10 -16.45 13.68 9.46
CA GLU A 10 -15.70 13.11 10.60
C GLU A 10 -15.79 11.58 10.63
N GLN A 11 -16.96 10.99 10.39
CA GLN A 11 -17.13 9.53 10.34
C GLN A 11 -16.42 8.92 9.14
N SER A 12 -16.38 9.61 8.00
CA SER A 12 -15.53 9.23 6.87
C SER A 12 -14.07 9.23 7.31
N GLU A 13 -13.54 10.29 7.90
CA GLU A 13 -12.16 10.36 8.44
C GLU A 13 -11.85 9.28 9.49
N LEU A 14 -12.86 8.69 10.13
CA LEU A 14 -12.75 7.60 11.10
C LEU A 14 -12.86 6.19 10.50
N VAL A 15 -13.10 6.05 9.18
CA VAL A 15 -13.06 4.74 8.52
C VAL A 15 -11.60 4.29 8.43
N ALA A 16 -11.22 3.37 9.32
CA ALA A 16 -9.86 2.84 9.41
C ALA A 16 -9.42 2.08 8.14
N ASP A 17 -10.37 1.53 7.37
CA ASP A 17 -10.10 0.73 6.16
C ASP A 17 -10.47 1.50 4.87
N LYS A 18 -9.94 2.72 4.72
CA LYS A 18 -10.04 3.43 3.44
C LYS A 18 -8.97 2.95 2.48
N PHE A 19 -9.27 2.93 1.19
CA PHE A 19 -8.22 2.90 0.19
C PHE A 19 -7.48 4.23 0.23
N GLN A 20 -6.16 4.18 0.16
CA GLN A 20 -5.33 5.38 0.07
C GLN A 20 -4.68 5.49 -1.30
N THR A 21 -4.31 6.72 -1.68
CA THR A 21 -3.56 6.98 -2.90
C THR A 21 -2.21 7.60 -2.54
N LEU A 22 -1.12 6.97 -3.00
CA LEU A 22 0.25 7.45 -2.85
C LEU A 22 0.74 8.04 -4.17
N THR A 23 1.09 9.32 -4.16
CA THR A 23 1.66 10.04 -5.31
C THR A 23 3.15 10.33 -5.15
N ALA A 24 3.76 9.82 -4.08
CA ALA A 24 5.17 10.00 -3.72
C ALA A 24 5.64 8.83 -2.85
N THR A 25 6.95 8.63 -2.76
CA THR A 25 7.56 7.62 -1.88
C THR A 25 7.09 7.78 -0.43
N GLY A 26 6.69 6.68 0.20
CA GLY A 26 6.15 6.68 1.55
C GLY A 26 6.13 5.30 2.20
N THR A 27 5.99 5.30 3.52
CA THR A 27 5.82 4.09 4.32
C THR A 27 4.36 3.93 4.70
N LEU A 28 3.81 2.74 4.48
CA LEU A 28 2.44 2.41 4.85
C LEU A 28 2.30 2.28 6.38
N ASP A 29 1.16 2.67 6.90
CA ASP A 29 0.74 2.33 8.27
C ASP A 29 -0.03 1.00 8.30
N VAL A 30 -0.30 0.48 9.49
CA VAL A 30 -0.97 -0.82 9.69
C VAL A 30 -2.44 -0.84 9.25
N TRP A 31 -2.99 0.30 8.86
CA TRP A 31 -4.38 0.50 8.43
C TRP A 31 -4.49 0.69 6.92
N ASP A 32 -3.37 0.85 6.24
CA ASP A 32 -3.27 1.14 4.81
C ASP A 32 -3.39 -0.13 3.94
N LEU A 33 -4.44 -0.93 4.20
CA LEU A 33 -4.57 -2.27 3.65
C LEU A 33 -4.80 -2.29 2.13
N VAL A 34 -5.30 -1.20 1.56
CA VAL A 34 -5.51 -1.04 0.11
C VAL A 34 -4.89 0.28 -0.32
N THR A 35 -3.91 0.19 -1.21
CA THR A 35 -3.10 1.32 -1.65
C THR A 35 -3.06 1.39 -3.17
N ASN A 36 -3.52 2.49 -3.72
CA ASN A 36 -3.31 2.85 -5.12
C ASN A 36 -2.07 3.74 -5.23
N VAL A 37 -1.27 3.54 -6.26
CA VAL A 37 -0.03 4.29 -6.46
C VAL A 37 -0.05 4.99 -7.81
N ASP A 38 0.22 6.29 -7.80
CA ASP A 38 0.41 7.11 -8.98
C ASP A 38 1.88 7.52 -9.08
N SER A 39 2.57 7.01 -10.09
CA SER A 39 3.96 7.33 -10.42
C SER A 39 4.10 8.19 -11.69
N SER A 40 3.04 8.88 -12.10
CA SER A 40 3.06 9.76 -13.28
C SER A 40 4.12 10.86 -13.18
N GLY A 41 4.39 11.37 -11.98
CA GLY A 41 5.34 12.46 -11.74
C GLY A 41 6.79 12.03 -11.51
N ALA A 42 7.02 10.92 -10.81
CA ALA A 42 8.35 10.40 -10.46
C ALA A 42 8.28 8.91 -10.08
N ALA A 43 9.44 8.25 -9.98
CA ALA A 43 9.51 6.91 -9.38
C ALA A 43 9.05 6.94 -7.92
N VAL A 44 8.27 5.93 -7.52
CA VAL A 44 7.67 5.85 -6.18
C VAL A 44 8.14 4.58 -5.50
N THR A 45 8.57 4.69 -4.25
CA THR A 45 8.85 3.53 -3.39
C THR A 45 7.78 3.45 -2.30
N VAL A 46 7.10 2.31 -2.24
CA VAL A 46 6.13 1.98 -1.19
C VAL A 46 6.83 1.06 -0.19
N THR A 47 7.11 1.57 0.99
CA THR A 47 7.68 0.78 2.09
C THR A 47 6.55 0.17 2.91
N LEU A 48 6.54 -1.15 3.03
CA LEU A 48 5.59 -1.87 3.88
C LEU A 48 5.80 -1.53 5.36
N PRO A 49 4.79 -1.70 6.23
CA PRO A 49 4.98 -1.52 7.66
C PRO A 49 5.96 -2.57 8.21
N ALA A 50 6.47 -2.35 9.42
CA ALA A 50 7.25 -3.37 10.11
C ALA A 50 6.46 -4.71 10.22
N VAL A 51 7.11 -5.85 9.92
CA VAL A 51 6.47 -7.17 9.89
C VAL A 51 5.77 -7.49 11.20
N GLU A 52 6.35 -7.08 12.34
CA GLU A 52 5.78 -7.31 13.67
C GLU A 52 4.43 -6.59 13.87
N LYS A 53 4.30 -5.39 13.31
CA LYS A 53 3.10 -4.55 13.41
C LYS A 53 2.04 -4.97 12.40
N ALA A 54 2.47 -5.51 11.26
CA ALA A 54 1.60 -6.00 10.19
C ALA A 54 1.12 -7.45 10.39
N ARG A 55 1.40 -8.09 11.53
CA ARG A 55 1.08 -9.51 11.77
C ARG A 55 -0.39 -9.84 11.49
N GLY A 56 -0.61 -10.80 10.59
CA GLY A 56 -1.93 -11.32 10.24
C GLY A 56 -2.70 -10.45 9.25
N LYS A 57 -2.09 -9.37 8.72
CA LYS A 57 -2.73 -8.44 7.78
C LYS A 57 -2.33 -8.75 6.34
N ILE A 58 -3.21 -8.35 5.44
CA ILE A 58 -3.03 -8.44 3.98
C ILE A 58 -3.07 -7.02 3.43
N TYR A 59 -2.10 -6.69 2.58
CA TYR A 59 -1.99 -5.42 1.88
C TYR A 59 -2.15 -5.67 0.39
N THR A 60 -2.94 -4.83 -0.27
CA THR A 60 -3.08 -4.81 -1.72
C THR A 60 -2.50 -3.49 -2.21
N ILE A 61 -1.50 -3.55 -3.07
CA ILE A 61 -0.87 -2.38 -3.67
C ILE A 61 -1.10 -2.48 -5.18
N THR A 62 -1.75 -1.47 -5.75
CA THR A 62 -2.12 -1.41 -7.17
C THR A 62 -1.47 -0.19 -7.82
N ALA A 63 -0.94 -0.38 -9.02
CA ALA A 63 -0.42 0.69 -9.85
C ALA A 63 -1.57 1.36 -10.63
N GLU A 64 -2.12 2.45 -10.08
CA GLU A 64 -3.24 3.17 -10.68
C GLU A 64 -2.81 3.96 -11.92
N THR A 65 -1.65 4.61 -11.86
CA THR A 65 -1.08 5.30 -13.02
C THR A 65 0.42 5.11 -13.01
N VAL A 66 0.97 4.62 -14.13
CA VAL A 66 2.39 4.35 -14.25
C VAL A 66 3.04 5.27 -15.28
N GLY A 67 3.81 6.25 -14.80
CA GLY A 67 4.78 7.00 -15.59
C GLY A 67 6.23 6.60 -15.32
N ASN A 68 6.47 5.98 -14.16
CA ASN A 68 7.78 5.50 -13.69
C ASN A 68 7.59 4.24 -12.85
N ASN A 69 8.66 3.47 -12.64
CA ASN A 69 8.57 2.25 -11.83
C ASN A 69 8.10 2.55 -10.39
N ILE A 70 7.20 1.70 -9.89
CA ILE A 70 6.77 1.66 -8.50
C ILE A 70 7.47 0.49 -7.84
N THR A 71 8.23 0.74 -6.79
CA THR A 71 8.95 -0.29 -6.04
C THR A 71 8.29 -0.51 -4.69
N ILE A 72 7.84 -1.73 -4.42
CA ILE A 72 7.37 -2.18 -3.12
C ILE A 72 8.55 -2.81 -2.39
N THR A 73 8.87 -2.31 -1.20
CA THR A 73 9.99 -2.75 -0.37
C THR A 73 9.56 -2.97 1.07
N ASP A 74 10.34 -3.69 1.86
CA ASP A 74 10.09 -3.88 3.30
C ASP A 74 10.72 -2.76 4.14
N ALA A 75 10.44 -2.76 5.45
CA ALA A 75 10.99 -1.79 6.38
C ALA A 75 12.44 -2.12 6.82
N GLY A 76 13.11 -3.08 6.17
CA GLY A 76 14.41 -3.62 6.53
C GLY A 76 14.36 -4.63 7.68
N ASP A 77 13.18 -5.16 7.99
CA ASP A 77 12.93 -6.10 9.08
C ASP A 77 12.53 -7.51 8.60
N ASP A 78 12.37 -7.70 7.29
CA ASP A 78 12.33 -9.01 6.65
C ASP A 78 13.65 -9.31 5.94
N THR A 79 14.38 -10.32 6.43
CA THR A 79 15.68 -10.71 5.88
C THR A 79 15.63 -11.41 4.51
N ILE A 80 14.45 -11.82 4.04
CA ILE A 80 14.29 -12.62 2.82
C ILE A 80 13.46 -11.88 1.76
N PHE A 81 12.71 -10.85 2.15
CA PHE A 81 11.89 -10.11 1.21
C PHE A 81 12.73 -9.57 0.06
N THR A 82 12.16 -9.64 -1.14
CA THR A 82 12.77 -9.09 -2.35
C THR A 82 11.80 -8.06 -2.88
N ASP A 83 12.34 -6.87 -3.18
CA ASP A 83 11.54 -5.78 -3.72
C ASP A 83 10.72 -6.23 -4.94
N SER A 84 9.47 -5.83 -4.94
CA SER A 84 8.57 -6.04 -6.07
C SER A 84 8.47 -4.75 -6.88
N VAL A 85 8.50 -4.86 -8.20
CA VAL A 85 8.35 -3.71 -9.09
C VAL A 85 7.03 -3.85 -9.86
N LEU A 86 6.26 -2.77 -9.88
CA LEU A 86 5.10 -2.58 -10.76
C LEU A 86 5.49 -1.52 -11.79
N ASP A 87 5.38 -1.83 -13.07
CA ASP A 87 5.83 -0.97 -14.17
C ASP A 87 4.79 -0.75 -15.26
N THR A 88 3.64 -1.40 -15.14
CA THR A 88 2.48 -1.22 -16.01
C THR A 88 1.26 -0.81 -15.20
N ALA A 89 0.39 -0.01 -15.81
CA ALA A 89 -0.88 0.35 -15.18
C ALA A 89 -1.73 -0.92 -14.94
N ASP A 90 -2.48 -0.92 -13.84
CA ASP A 90 -3.26 -2.06 -13.33
C ASP A 90 -2.45 -3.25 -12.79
N ASP A 91 -1.10 -3.20 -12.81
CA ASP A 91 -0.27 -4.13 -12.07
C ASP A 91 -0.62 -4.07 -10.57
N TYR A 92 -0.53 -5.22 -9.89
CA TYR A 92 -0.76 -5.27 -8.44
C TYR A 92 0.07 -6.33 -7.73
N SER A 93 0.23 -6.15 -6.43
CA SER A 93 0.79 -7.14 -5.52
C SER A 93 -0.07 -7.24 -4.25
N VAL A 94 -0.38 -8.47 -3.85
CA VAL A 94 -1.09 -8.81 -2.62
C VAL A 94 -0.12 -9.47 -1.66
N LEU A 95 0.11 -8.84 -0.52
CA LEU A 95 1.17 -9.20 0.42
C LEU A 95 0.58 -9.53 1.79
N PHE A 96 1.03 -10.62 2.40
CA PHE A 96 0.65 -11.03 3.74
C PHE A 96 1.86 -11.01 4.67
N SER A 97 1.69 -10.49 5.89
CA SER A 97 2.69 -10.61 6.95
C SER A 97 2.26 -11.65 7.98
N ASN A 98 3.14 -12.62 8.27
CA ASN A 98 2.95 -13.56 9.38
C ASN A 98 3.48 -13.02 10.72
N GLY A 99 3.96 -11.77 10.78
CA GLY A 99 4.59 -11.18 11.95
C GLY A 99 6.12 -11.32 12.01
N THR A 100 6.73 -12.02 11.06
CA THR A 100 8.18 -12.26 10.98
C THR A 100 8.76 -12.05 9.60
N ARG A 101 7.90 -12.10 8.56
CA ARG A 101 8.25 -11.90 7.17
C ARG A 101 7.00 -11.63 6.33
N TRP A 102 7.22 -11.12 5.14
CA TRP A 102 6.27 -10.89 4.06
C TRP A 102 6.19 -12.10 3.12
N PHE A 103 5.00 -12.30 2.57
CA PHE A 103 4.68 -13.29 1.56
C PHE A 103 3.86 -12.62 0.46
N GLU A 104 4.31 -12.74 -0.78
CA GLU A 104 3.47 -12.39 -1.93
C GLU A 104 2.47 -13.54 -2.15
N LEU A 105 1.19 -13.24 -1.99
CA LEU A 105 0.09 -14.20 -2.16
C LEU A 105 -0.41 -14.24 -3.60
N ALA A 106 -0.44 -13.08 -4.26
CA ALA A 106 -0.83 -12.91 -5.65
C ALA A 106 -0.16 -11.66 -6.21
N ALA A 107 0.14 -11.67 -7.50
CA ALA A 107 0.59 -10.49 -8.22
C ALA A 107 0.27 -10.62 -9.71
N GLU A 108 0.04 -9.48 -10.35
CA GLU A 108 0.02 -9.31 -11.80
C GLU A 108 1.06 -8.26 -12.16
N LYS A 109 1.98 -8.65 -13.03
CA LYS A 109 3.12 -7.86 -13.50
C LYS A 109 3.25 -8.16 -14.99
N ALA A 110 3.03 -7.16 -15.84
CA ALA A 110 3.02 -7.33 -17.30
C ALA A 110 4.41 -7.57 -17.91
#